data_AF-A0A914CEI3-F1
#
_entry.id   AF-A0A914CEI3-F1
#
_cell.length_a   1.000
_cell.length_b   1.000
_cell.length_c   1.000
_cell.angle_alpha   90.00
_cell.angle_beta   90.00
_cell.angle_gamma   90.00
#
_symmetry.space_group_name_H-M   'P 1'
#
loop_
_entity.id
_entity.type
_entity.pdbx_description
1 polymer ?
#
loop_
_entity_poly.entity_id
_entity_poly.type
_entity_poly.pdbx_seq_one_letter_code
_entity_poly.pdbx_strand_id
1 'polypeptide(L)'
;MNGACKAGPYMQNSDPCAVPIAHTTNVSFFFVEYLSWSQADKYLDFEGAEQYQGTHDGQAPLGTPLVYSTNDPQAPEYQPYNTFGPGYWLVQFKMDCSKTYQNWFEVKGYEDQNIGWEPDISQGSCGGTGGGQAPFKTNNHVAKCGSINVFEWGANDCTINNIN
;
A
#
# COMPACT_ATOMS: atom_id res chain seq x y z
N MET A 1 -14.60 -7.21 -10.47
CA MET A 1 -15.64 -6.26 -10.04
C MET A 1 -16.05 -5.43 -11.26
N ASN A 2 -17.34 -5.40 -11.62
CA ASN A 2 -17.83 -4.69 -12.81
C ASN A 2 -17.93 -3.17 -12.55
N GLY A 3 -16.87 -2.42 -12.84
CA GLY A 3 -16.95 -0.97 -13.14
C GLY A 3 -17.37 -0.01 -12.02
N ALA A 4 -17.56 -0.45 -10.78
CA ALA A 4 -18.02 0.40 -9.67
C ALA A 4 -16.92 1.26 -9.01
N CYS A 5 -15.64 0.95 -9.25
CA CYS A 5 -14.48 1.47 -8.51
C CYS A 5 -13.72 2.59 -9.23
N LYS A 6 -14.43 3.42 -10.00
CA LYS A 6 -13.81 4.48 -10.82
C LYS A 6 -14.65 5.74 -10.75
N ALA A 7 -14.79 6.30 -9.54
CA ALA A 7 -15.51 7.56 -9.36
C ALA A 7 -14.77 8.74 -10.03
N GLY A 8 -13.48 8.57 -10.36
CA GLY A 8 -12.60 9.58 -10.90
C GLY A 8 -11.81 10.32 -9.81
N PRO A 9 -10.87 11.18 -10.21
CA PRO A 9 -9.98 11.87 -9.28
C PRO A 9 -10.78 12.73 -8.30
N TYR A 10 -10.33 12.74 -7.04
CA TYR A 10 -10.89 13.56 -5.96
C TYR A 10 -12.31 13.19 -5.50
N MET A 11 -12.82 12.03 -5.94
CA MET A 11 -14.19 11.56 -5.63
C MET A 11 -14.22 10.41 -4.60
N GLN A 12 -13.12 10.21 -3.87
CA GLN A 12 -12.93 9.10 -2.93
C GLN A 12 -14.06 8.95 -1.90
N ASN A 13 -14.59 10.07 -1.40
CA ASN A 13 -15.70 10.06 -0.44
C ASN A 13 -16.96 9.35 -0.94
N SER A 14 -17.15 9.29 -2.26
CA SER A 14 -18.28 8.63 -2.91
C SER A 14 -17.90 7.35 -3.65
N ASP A 15 -16.60 7.01 -3.73
CA ASP A 15 -16.13 5.80 -4.39
C ASP A 15 -16.35 4.60 -3.46
N PRO A 16 -17.14 3.60 -3.86
CA PRO A 16 -17.37 2.41 -3.04
C PRO A 16 -16.11 1.54 -2.85
N CYS A 17 -15.05 1.78 -3.62
CA CYS A 17 -13.82 1.02 -3.62
C CYS A 17 -12.62 1.79 -3.05
N ALA A 18 -12.79 3.08 -2.73
CA ALA A 18 -11.80 3.81 -1.94
C ALA A 18 -11.84 3.32 -0.49
N VAL A 19 -10.72 2.81 0.01
CA VAL A 19 -10.60 2.26 1.37
C VAL A 19 -10.02 3.33 2.30
N PRO A 20 -10.79 3.83 3.29
CA PRO A 20 -10.27 4.81 4.23
C PRO A 20 -9.07 4.28 5.02
N ILE A 21 -8.03 5.10 5.10
CA ILE A 21 -6.79 4.85 5.82
C ILE A 21 -6.40 6.04 6.71
N ALA A 22 -5.58 5.74 7.71
CA ALA A 22 -4.83 6.73 8.47
C ALA A 22 -3.40 6.23 8.65
N HIS A 23 -2.44 7.02 8.18
CA HIS A 23 -1.01 6.71 8.28
C HIS A 23 -0.56 6.55 9.73
N THR A 24 0.15 5.47 10.01
CA THR A 24 0.78 5.18 11.31
C THR A 24 2.25 4.78 11.18
N THR A 25 2.85 4.87 9.99
CA THR A 25 4.29 4.64 9.83
C THR A 25 5.06 5.66 10.65
N ASN A 26 5.89 5.18 11.57
CA ASN A 26 6.75 6.03 12.38
C ASN A 26 8.12 6.14 11.70
N VAL A 27 8.48 7.34 11.24
CA VAL A 27 9.74 7.60 10.52
C VAL A 27 10.44 8.82 11.11
N SER A 28 11.77 8.88 10.95
CA SER A 28 12.55 10.07 11.30
C SER A 28 12.21 11.25 10.37
N PHE A 29 12.53 12.47 10.82
CA PHE A 29 12.33 13.70 10.04
C PHE A 29 13.11 13.73 8.71
N PHE A 30 14.12 12.86 8.54
CA PHE A 30 14.87 12.75 7.30
C PHE A 30 14.05 12.18 6.13
N PHE A 31 12.95 11.46 6.40
CA PHE A 31 12.04 10.95 5.36
C PHE A 31 11.02 12.01 4.92
N VAL A 32 11.54 13.17 4.52
CA VAL A 32 10.74 14.37 4.21
C VAL A 32 9.73 14.09 3.10
N GLU A 33 10.11 13.33 2.07
CA GLU A 33 9.23 12.96 0.96
C GLU A 33 7.99 12.19 1.45
N TYR A 34 8.18 11.10 2.20
CA TYR A 34 7.09 10.36 2.81
C TYR A 34 6.24 11.25 3.73
N LEU A 35 6.89 12.03 4.61
CA LEU A 35 6.20 12.92 5.55
C LEU A 35 5.40 14.02 4.85
N SER A 36 5.84 14.46 3.67
CA SER A 36 5.13 15.44 2.84
C SER A 36 3.95 14.78 2.12
N TRP A 37 4.18 13.70 1.37
CA TRP A 37 3.16 13.06 0.55
C TRP A 37 2.09 12.31 1.35
N SER A 38 2.38 11.87 2.57
CA SER A 38 1.38 11.22 3.44
C SER A 38 0.40 12.20 4.09
N GLN A 39 0.68 13.51 4.04
CA GLN A 39 -0.24 14.49 4.61
C GLN A 39 -1.54 14.48 3.82
N ALA A 40 -2.65 14.28 4.54
CA ALA A 40 -4.00 14.21 3.97
C ALA A 40 -4.18 13.17 2.86
N ASP A 41 -3.32 12.15 2.81
CA ASP A 41 -3.59 10.86 2.19
C ASP A 41 -4.49 10.05 3.14
N LYS A 42 -5.70 9.76 2.67
CA LYS A 42 -6.84 9.27 3.46
C LYS A 42 -7.49 8.03 2.85
N TYR A 43 -7.18 7.66 1.62
CA TYR A 43 -7.78 6.53 0.94
C TYR A 43 -6.74 5.73 0.15
N LEU A 44 -6.85 4.40 0.20
CA LEU A 44 -6.27 3.57 -0.86
C LEU A 44 -7.27 3.45 -2.00
N ASP A 45 -6.83 3.87 -3.19
CA ASP A 45 -7.55 3.77 -4.46
C ASP A 45 -6.55 3.77 -5.64
N PHE A 46 -7.07 3.73 -6.88
CA PHE A 46 -6.26 3.74 -8.11
C PHE A 46 -6.38 5.07 -8.90
N GLU A 47 -6.84 6.15 -8.25
CA GLU A 47 -7.12 7.45 -8.87
C GLU A 47 -5.98 8.48 -8.64
N GLY A 48 -4.89 8.07 -7.97
CA GLY A 48 -3.68 8.86 -7.79
C GLY A 48 -3.74 9.75 -6.54
N ALA A 49 -3.19 10.96 -6.63
CA ALA A 49 -3.19 11.89 -5.49
C ALA A 49 -4.61 12.35 -5.11
N GLU A 50 -4.83 12.55 -3.81
CA GLU A 50 -6.03 13.25 -3.34
C GLU A 50 -5.92 14.78 -3.49
N GLN A 51 -7.06 15.46 -3.53
CA GLN A 51 -7.14 16.90 -3.82
C GLN A 51 -6.30 17.74 -2.85
N TYR A 52 -6.20 17.28 -1.61
CA TYR A 52 -5.49 17.96 -0.54
C TYR A 52 -4.30 17.16 -0.03
N GLN A 53 -3.89 16.10 -0.74
CA GLN A 53 -2.70 15.35 -0.39
C GLN A 53 -1.47 16.27 -0.50
N GLY A 54 -0.54 16.11 0.43
CA GLY A 54 0.65 16.95 0.50
C GLY A 54 1.56 16.77 -0.71
N THR A 55 2.46 17.73 -0.90
CA THR A 55 3.41 17.77 -2.02
C THR A 55 4.85 17.76 -1.50
N HIS A 56 5.77 17.19 -2.28
CA HIS A 56 7.21 17.24 -2.04
C HIS A 56 7.89 17.95 -3.21
N ASP A 57 8.69 19.00 -2.93
CA ASP A 57 9.33 19.83 -3.96
C ASP A 57 8.40 20.33 -5.08
N GLY A 58 7.14 20.64 -4.70
CA GLY A 58 6.09 21.10 -5.61
C GLY A 58 5.45 20.01 -6.46
N GLN A 59 5.84 18.74 -6.29
CA GLN A 59 5.27 17.58 -6.97
C GLN A 59 4.20 16.90 -6.11
N ALA A 60 3.05 16.67 -6.72
CA ALA A 60 2.01 15.80 -6.16
C ALA A 60 2.47 14.33 -6.26
N PRO A 61 2.10 13.49 -5.29
CA PRO A 61 2.37 12.07 -5.38
C PRO A 61 1.51 11.42 -6.48
N LEU A 62 1.81 10.17 -6.82
CA LEU A 62 1.03 9.36 -7.76
C LEU A 62 0.14 8.32 -7.06
N GLY A 63 0.06 8.42 -5.73
CA GLY A 63 -0.73 7.56 -4.85
C GLY A 63 -0.17 7.62 -3.44
N THR A 64 -0.40 6.56 -2.67
CA THR A 64 0.09 6.48 -1.29
C THR A 64 1.59 6.22 -1.21
N PRO A 65 2.37 7.07 -0.51
CA PRO A 65 3.82 6.91 -0.44
C PRO A 65 4.24 5.77 0.49
N LEU A 66 5.32 5.10 0.12
CA LEU A 66 6.02 4.12 0.96
C LEU A 66 7.35 4.69 1.44
N VAL A 67 7.91 4.11 2.49
CA VAL A 67 9.26 4.44 2.98
C VAL A 67 10.20 3.25 2.81
N TYR A 68 11.42 3.51 2.33
CA TYR A 68 12.46 2.50 2.32
C TYR A 68 12.76 2.05 3.77
N SER A 69 12.86 0.75 3.98
CA SER A 69 12.95 0.17 5.31
C SER A 69 14.00 -0.93 5.43
N THR A 70 14.40 -1.19 6.66
CA THR A 70 15.28 -2.31 7.05
C THR A 70 14.84 -2.93 8.36
N ASN A 71 15.41 -4.09 8.68
CA ASN A 71 15.23 -4.80 9.95
C ASN A 71 16.36 -4.55 10.97
N ASP A 72 17.33 -3.69 10.65
CA ASP A 72 18.42 -3.28 11.55
C ASP A 72 17.95 -2.20 12.54
N PRO A 73 17.83 -2.49 13.86
CA PRO A 73 17.35 -1.52 14.86
C PRO A 73 18.24 -0.29 15.07
N GLN A 74 19.47 -0.28 14.52
CA GLN A 74 20.37 0.87 14.60
C GLN A 74 20.25 1.81 13.40
N ALA A 75 19.57 1.38 12.34
CA ALA A 75 19.41 2.16 11.11
C ALA A 75 18.26 3.16 11.22
N PRO A 76 18.38 4.37 10.65
CA PRO A 76 17.27 5.33 10.61
C PRO A 76 16.04 4.83 9.81
N GLU A 77 16.24 3.89 8.89
CA GLU A 77 15.22 3.21 8.09
C GLU A 77 14.52 2.06 8.84
N TYR A 78 14.88 1.80 10.10
CA TYR A 78 14.32 0.68 10.85
C TYR A 78 12.80 0.75 10.93
N GLN A 79 12.13 -0.34 10.54
CA GLN A 79 10.69 -0.51 10.72
C GLN A 79 10.43 -1.85 11.42
N PRO A 80 9.70 -1.88 12.55
CA PRO A 80 9.55 -3.09 13.36
C PRO A 80 8.81 -4.24 12.65
N TYR A 81 7.97 -3.92 11.66
CA TYR A 81 7.26 -4.91 10.86
C TYR A 81 8.04 -5.38 9.62
N ASN A 82 9.17 -4.75 9.29
CA ASN A 82 10.08 -5.31 8.31
C ASN A 82 11.00 -6.32 9.01
N THR A 83 10.71 -7.61 8.85
CA THR A 83 11.57 -8.71 9.31
C THR A 83 12.41 -9.33 8.20
N PHE A 84 12.36 -8.75 6.99
CA PHE A 84 12.87 -9.34 5.75
C PHE A 84 14.21 -8.74 5.32
N GLY A 85 14.64 -7.63 5.94
CA GLY A 85 15.91 -6.99 5.66
C GLY A 85 15.77 -5.72 4.83
N PRO A 86 16.89 -5.17 4.33
CA PRO A 86 16.87 -4.03 3.43
C PRO A 86 16.21 -4.38 2.08
N GLY A 87 15.84 -3.37 1.30
CA GLY A 87 15.25 -3.56 -0.03
C GLY A 87 13.72 -3.58 -0.06
N TYR A 88 13.07 -3.43 1.10
CA TYR A 88 11.62 -3.35 1.21
C TYR A 88 11.17 -1.91 1.41
N TRP A 89 10.19 -1.52 0.61
CA TRP A 89 9.41 -0.31 0.82
C TRP A 89 8.17 -0.65 1.64
N LEU A 90 7.86 0.15 2.65
CA LEU A 90 6.85 -0.18 3.65
C LEU A 90 5.95 1.01 3.93
N VAL A 91 4.69 0.72 4.23
CA VAL A 91 3.77 1.69 4.80
C VAL A 91 2.83 0.98 5.79
N GLN A 92 2.47 1.67 6.87
CA GLN A 92 1.61 1.16 7.93
C GLN A 92 0.37 2.06 8.04
N PHE A 93 -0.80 1.43 8.12
CA PHE A 93 -2.08 2.12 8.26
C PHE A 93 -2.94 1.54 9.36
N LYS A 94 -3.79 2.41 9.92
CA LYS A 94 -5.13 2.00 10.35
C LYS A 94 -6.03 2.03 9.12
N MET A 95 -6.77 0.95 8.88
CA MET A 95 -7.62 0.79 7.71
C MET A 95 -9.05 0.42 8.12
N ASP A 96 -10.05 0.96 7.45
CA ASP A 96 -11.44 0.51 7.59
C ASP A 96 -11.67 -0.78 6.79
N CYS A 97 -11.46 -1.94 7.43
CA CYS A 97 -11.63 -3.24 6.79
C CYS A 97 -13.07 -3.49 6.29
N SER A 98 -14.08 -2.77 6.78
CA SER A 98 -15.46 -2.92 6.29
C SER A 98 -15.64 -2.46 4.84
N LYS A 99 -14.69 -1.67 4.32
CA LYS A 99 -14.63 -1.19 2.93
C LYS A 99 -13.84 -2.11 2.01
N THR A 100 -13.36 -3.25 2.51
CA THR A 100 -12.67 -4.27 1.71
C THR A 100 -13.61 -5.42 1.35
N TYR A 101 -13.25 -6.21 0.35
CA TYR A 101 -14.06 -7.36 -0.06
C TYR A 101 -13.65 -8.60 0.73
N GLN A 102 -14.46 -8.96 1.73
CA GLN A 102 -14.19 -10.09 2.64
C GLN A 102 -12.81 -9.99 3.31
N ASN A 103 -12.41 -8.78 3.75
CA ASN A 103 -11.09 -8.44 4.28
C ASN A 103 -9.94 -8.43 3.26
N TRP A 104 -10.21 -8.57 1.96
CA TRP A 104 -9.19 -8.50 0.91
C TRP A 104 -9.34 -7.24 0.04
N PHE A 105 -8.22 -6.69 -0.41
CA PHE A 105 -8.15 -5.49 -1.25
C PHE A 105 -6.98 -5.58 -2.23
N GLU A 106 -7.08 -4.87 -3.35
CA GLU A 106 -6.04 -4.85 -4.38
C GLU A 106 -5.00 -3.76 -4.08
N VAL A 107 -3.75 -4.04 -4.42
CA VAL A 107 -2.66 -3.06 -4.43
C VAL A 107 -1.79 -3.29 -5.67
N LYS A 108 -1.18 -2.23 -6.17
CA LYS A 108 -0.18 -2.33 -7.23
C LYS A 108 0.92 -1.30 -6.99
N GLY A 109 2.17 -1.73 -7.11
CA GLY A 109 3.33 -0.86 -7.02
C GLY A 109 3.42 0.08 -8.23
N TYR A 110 3.71 1.34 -7.96
CA TYR A 110 4.16 2.32 -8.94
C TYR A 110 5.46 2.93 -8.41
N GLU A 111 6.46 3.07 -9.27
CA GLU A 111 7.75 3.66 -8.88
C GLU A 111 7.83 5.11 -9.37
N ASP A 112 8.49 5.39 -10.49
CA ASP A 112 8.58 6.72 -11.08
C ASP A 112 8.03 6.73 -12.52
N GLN A 113 8.17 7.85 -13.21
CA GLN A 113 7.71 7.98 -14.60
C GLN A 113 8.52 7.13 -15.60
N ASN A 114 9.71 6.67 -15.23
CA ASN A 114 10.59 5.85 -16.07
C ASN A 114 10.28 4.36 -15.92
N ILE A 115 9.94 3.91 -14.71
CA ILE A 115 9.60 2.51 -14.41
C ILE A 115 8.09 2.27 -14.55
N GLY A 116 7.28 3.15 -13.95
CA GLY A 116 5.83 3.07 -13.99
C GLY A 116 5.24 2.02 -13.04
N TRP A 117 4.09 1.46 -13.44
CA TRP A 117 3.43 0.38 -12.74
C TRP A 117 4.24 -0.92 -12.80
N GLU A 118 4.23 -1.69 -11.72
CA GLU A 118 4.74 -3.06 -11.75
C GLU A 118 4.00 -3.91 -12.80
N PRO A 119 4.63 -4.98 -13.32
CA PRO A 119 3.98 -5.81 -14.34
C PRO A 119 2.76 -6.54 -13.78
N ASP A 120 1.86 -6.93 -14.67
CA ASP A 120 0.71 -7.77 -14.32
C ASP A 120 1.16 -9.12 -13.76
N ILE A 121 0.55 -9.53 -12.65
CA ILE A 121 0.85 -10.79 -11.98
C ILE A 121 -0.34 -11.75 -11.97
N SER A 122 -0.11 -12.97 -11.52
CA SER A 122 -1.14 -13.97 -11.26
C SER A 122 -0.99 -14.48 -9.82
N GLN A 123 -1.49 -13.70 -8.85
CA GLN A 123 -1.30 -14.02 -7.43
C GLN A 123 -1.92 -15.38 -7.06
N GLY A 124 -1.10 -16.24 -6.44
CA GLY A 124 -1.52 -17.54 -5.91
C GLY A 124 -2.13 -17.47 -4.52
N SER A 125 -2.10 -18.61 -3.80
CA SER A 125 -2.35 -18.60 -2.36
C SER A 125 -1.12 -18.03 -1.65
N CYS A 126 -1.32 -17.06 -0.75
CA CYS A 126 -0.23 -16.50 0.04
C CYS A 126 0.16 -17.43 1.17
N GLY A 127 1.47 -17.51 1.45
CA GLY A 127 2.02 -18.15 2.63
C GLY A 127 1.91 -17.28 3.90
N GLY A 128 2.59 -17.69 4.96
CA GLY A 128 2.64 -16.96 6.24
C GLY A 128 1.53 -17.33 7.23
N THR A 129 1.60 -16.75 8.43
CA THR A 129 0.70 -17.10 9.56
C THR A 129 -0.73 -16.60 9.39
N GLY A 130 -0.93 -15.59 8.54
CA GLY A 130 -2.22 -15.00 8.19
C GLY A 130 -2.64 -15.26 6.74
N GLY A 131 -1.91 -16.15 6.05
CA GLY A 131 -2.03 -16.47 4.63
C GLY A 131 -3.38 -17.01 4.17
N GLY A 132 -3.37 -17.60 2.97
CA GLY A 132 -4.55 -18.15 2.31
C GLY A 132 -4.79 -17.56 0.92
N GLN A 133 -5.97 -17.83 0.39
CA GLN A 133 -6.34 -17.47 -0.97
C GLN A 133 -7.38 -16.36 -0.99
N ALA A 134 -7.15 -15.31 -1.78
CA ALA A 134 -8.14 -14.28 -2.03
C ALA A 134 -9.40 -14.86 -2.71
N PRO A 135 -10.60 -14.36 -2.39
CA PRO A 135 -11.86 -14.87 -2.94
C PRO A 135 -12.14 -14.42 -4.39
N PHE A 136 -11.18 -13.72 -5.02
CA PHE A 136 -11.24 -13.26 -6.40
C PHE A 136 -9.85 -13.29 -7.02
N LYS A 137 -9.81 -13.15 -8.36
CA LYS A 137 -8.58 -13.05 -9.14
C LYS A 137 -8.48 -11.68 -9.78
N THR A 138 -7.26 -11.19 -9.89
CA THR A 138 -6.88 -9.94 -10.55
C THR A 138 -5.45 -10.06 -11.10
N ASN A 139 -5.03 -9.09 -11.89
CA ASN A 139 -3.65 -8.92 -12.37
C ASN A 139 -2.78 -8.05 -11.43
N ASN A 140 -3.31 -7.68 -10.26
CA ASN A 140 -2.63 -6.92 -9.21
C ASN A 140 -2.30 -7.81 -8.01
N HIS A 141 -1.50 -7.30 -7.08
CA HIS A 141 -1.38 -7.91 -5.76
C HIS A 141 -2.70 -7.80 -4.98
N VAL A 142 -2.98 -8.80 -4.15
CA VAL A 142 -4.15 -8.81 -3.27
C VAL A 142 -3.69 -8.96 -1.83
N ALA A 143 -3.90 -7.91 -1.06
CA ALA A 143 -3.57 -7.80 0.35
C ALA A 143 -4.78 -8.12 1.22
N LYS A 144 -4.51 -8.45 2.49
CA LYS A 144 -5.50 -8.75 3.51
C LYS A 144 -5.46 -7.69 4.61
N CYS A 145 -6.61 -7.12 4.92
CA CYS A 145 -6.76 -6.10 5.97
C CYS A 145 -6.47 -6.69 7.35
N GLY A 146 -5.85 -5.88 8.23
CA GLY A 146 -5.47 -6.33 9.57
C GLY A 146 -4.34 -7.35 9.58
N SER A 147 -3.45 -7.31 8.59
CA SER A 147 -2.32 -8.24 8.44
C SER A 147 -1.09 -7.51 7.89
N ILE A 148 0.09 -8.10 8.07
CA ILE A 148 1.33 -7.69 7.39
C ILE A 148 1.35 -8.39 6.04
N ASN A 149 1.29 -7.61 4.96
CA ASN A 149 1.29 -8.12 3.58
C ASN A 149 2.64 -7.83 2.95
N VAL A 150 3.25 -8.85 2.33
CA VAL A 150 4.59 -8.76 1.76
C VAL A 150 4.56 -9.29 0.33
N PHE A 151 5.07 -8.47 -0.57
CA PHE A 151 5.09 -8.69 -2.01
C PHE A 151 6.49 -8.38 -2.53
N GLU A 152 6.92 -9.11 -3.55
CA GLU A 152 8.11 -8.79 -4.33
C GLU A 152 7.66 -8.24 -5.68
N TRP A 153 8.33 -7.18 -6.15
CA TRP A 153 7.96 -6.45 -7.36
C TRP A 153 7.75 -7.38 -8.57
N GLY A 154 6.53 -7.43 -9.09
CA GLY A 154 6.18 -8.26 -10.24
C GLY A 154 6.21 -9.78 -10.01
N ALA A 155 6.26 -10.25 -8.76
CA ALA A 155 6.22 -11.67 -8.42
C ALA A 155 4.78 -12.17 -8.19
N ASN A 156 4.53 -13.46 -8.46
CA ASN A 156 3.22 -14.07 -8.21
C ASN A 156 3.02 -14.50 -6.74
N ASP A 157 4.12 -14.64 -6.01
CA ASP A 157 4.12 -15.13 -4.63
C ASP A 157 3.88 -13.98 -3.65
N CYS A 158 3.33 -14.33 -2.49
CA CYS A 158 3.00 -13.38 -1.43
C CYS A 158 3.12 -14.04 -0.06
N THR A 159 3.49 -13.26 0.94
CA THR A 159 3.48 -13.66 2.36
C THR A 159 2.55 -12.76 3.13
N ILE A 160 1.63 -13.35 3.90
CA ILE A 160 0.72 -12.62 4.78
C ILE A 160 0.86 -13.14 6.20
N ASN A 161 1.21 -12.27 7.13
CA ASN A 161 1.38 -12.60 8.55
C ASN A 161 0.37 -11.84 9.42
N ASN A 162 -0.05 -12.45 10.52
CA ASN A 162 -0.86 -11.75 11.52
C ASN A 162 -0.05 -10.61 12.16
N ILE A 163 -0.73 -9.53 12.54
CA ILE A 163 -0.14 -8.47 13.38
C ILE A 163 -0.11 -9.02 14.81
N ASN A 164 1.09 -9.15 15.39
CA ASN A 164 1.28 -9.55 16.79
C ASN A 164 1.16 -8.36 17.73
#